data_AF-A0A7U8BKB8-F1
#
_entry.id   AF-A0A7U8BKB8-F1
#
_cell.length_a   1.000
_cell.length_b   1.000
_cell.length_c   1.000
_cell.angle_alpha   90.00
_cell.angle_beta   90.00
_cell.angle_gamma   90.00
#
_symmetry.space_group_name_H-M   'P 1'
#
loop_
_entity.id
_entity.type
_entity.pdbx_description
1 polymer ?
#
loop_
_entity_poly.entity_id
_entity_poly.type
_entity_poly.pdbx_seq_one_letter_code
_entity_poly.pdbx_strand_id
1 'polypeptide(L)'
;MNISNFIELVNAQVLNYGATSSVYDFSIDLNKVKQASVFFAKNNEQASFAIKLGAYVIVSEEKLNLEDKDVFYLHVDDLEEAIFRLFRFLCEEKSYEFIYCNHVELKFAKAFNFKALNSNILLDFDLLKNSKEKTF
;
A
#
# COMPACT_ATOMS: atom_id res chain seq x y z
N MET A 1 -12.12 3.65 0.08
CA MET A 1 -12.23 3.53 -1.39
C MET A 1 -13.06 2.28 -1.72
N ASN A 2 -13.92 2.32 -2.74
CA ASN A 2 -14.67 1.14 -3.18
C ASN A 2 -13.71 0.06 -3.72
N ILE A 3 -13.99 -1.21 -3.48
CA ILE A 3 -13.11 -2.33 -3.87
C ILE A 3 -12.84 -2.37 -5.39
N SER A 4 -13.84 -2.09 -6.23
CA SER A 4 -13.68 -2.09 -7.69
C SER A 4 -12.69 -1.02 -8.14
N ASN A 5 -12.83 0.21 -7.61
CA ASN A 5 -11.90 1.30 -7.90
C ASN A 5 -10.48 0.96 -7.43
N PHE A 6 -10.35 0.27 -6.29
CA PHE A 6 -9.05 -0.15 -5.81
C PHE A 6 -8.39 -1.16 -6.76
N ILE A 7 -9.13 -2.19 -7.19
CA ILE A 7 -8.64 -3.21 -8.14
C ILE A 7 -8.16 -2.56 -9.45
N GLU A 8 -8.94 -1.63 -10.00
CA GLU A 8 -8.54 -0.87 -11.19
C GLU A 8 -7.31 0.01 -10.95
N LEU A 9 -7.26 0.71 -9.81
CA LEU A 9 -6.16 1.60 -9.44
C LEU A 9 -4.82 0.86 -9.39
N VAL A 10 -4.78 -0.31 -8.74
CA VAL A 10 -3.56 -1.12 -8.64
C VAL A 10 -3.33 -2.02 -9.86
N ASN A 11 -4.19 -1.95 -10.89
CA ASN A 11 -4.15 -2.77 -12.09
C ASN A 11 -4.05 -4.28 -11.78
N ALA A 12 -4.94 -4.77 -10.90
CA ALA A 12 -4.89 -6.16 -10.45
C ALA A 12 -5.86 -7.08 -11.22
N GLN A 13 -5.41 -8.31 -11.45
CA GLN A 13 -6.28 -9.43 -11.80
C GLN A 13 -6.92 -10.01 -10.54
N VAL A 14 -8.24 -10.15 -10.53
CA VAL A 14 -8.97 -10.81 -9.44
C VAL A 14 -8.84 -12.33 -9.59
N LEU A 15 -8.21 -12.99 -8.62
CA LEU A 15 -8.12 -14.46 -8.53
C LEU A 15 -9.28 -15.06 -7.74
N ASN A 16 -9.76 -14.32 -6.73
CA ASN A 16 -10.94 -14.68 -5.95
C ASN A 16 -11.66 -13.40 -5.49
N TYR A 17 -12.99 -13.41 -5.54
CA TYR A 17 -13.82 -12.35 -4.99
C TYR A 17 -14.10 -12.64 -3.53
N GLY A 18 -13.80 -11.65 -2.66
CA GLY A 18 -14.13 -11.71 -1.24
C GLY A 18 -15.45 -11.00 -0.91
N ALA A 19 -15.72 -10.86 0.39
CA ALA A 19 -16.99 -10.32 0.89
C ALA A 19 -17.01 -8.80 1.12
N THR A 20 -15.86 -8.12 1.08
CA THR A 20 -15.82 -6.66 1.34
C THR A 20 -16.22 -5.83 0.11
N SER A 21 -16.94 -4.73 0.33
CA SER A 21 -17.28 -3.75 -0.71
C SER A 21 -16.35 -2.54 -0.72
N SER A 22 -15.47 -2.41 0.27
CA SER A 22 -14.60 -1.24 0.45
C SER A 22 -13.30 -1.57 1.16
N VAL A 23 -12.27 -0.77 0.89
CA VAL A 23 -10.97 -0.81 1.54
C VAL A 23 -10.70 0.50 2.28
N TYR A 24 -10.14 0.39 3.49
CA TYR A 24 -9.99 1.51 4.42
C TYR A 24 -8.56 1.73 4.92
N ASP A 25 -7.71 0.70 4.88
CA ASP A 25 -6.33 0.75 5.37
C ASP A 25 -5.46 -0.19 4.52
N PHE A 26 -4.16 0.08 4.48
CA PHE A 26 -3.19 -0.59 3.61
C PHE A 26 -1.92 -0.91 4.41
N SER A 27 -1.31 -2.07 4.22
CA SER A 27 -0.09 -2.43 4.96
C SER A 27 0.82 -3.37 4.17
N ILE A 28 2.13 -3.26 4.44
CA ILE A 28 3.19 -4.17 3.97
C ILE A 28 3.88 -4.90 5.15
N ASP A 29 3.57 -4.51 6.39
CA ASP A 29 4.10 -5.05 7.63
C ASP A 29 2.99 -5.76 8.39
N LEU A 30 3.19 -7.04 8.69
CA LEU A 30 2.24 -7.89 9.41
C LEU A 30 1.83 -7.28 10.76
N ASN A 31 2.75 -6.59 11.44
CA ASN A 31 2.47 -5.98 12.74
C ASN A 31 1.52 -4.77 12.66
N LYS A 32 1.24 -4.29 11.45
CA LYS A 32 0.41 -3.10 11.18
C LYS A 32 -0.89 -3.44 10.45
N VAL A 33 -1.17 -4.74 10.26
CA VAL A 33 -2.44 -5.20 9.69
C VAL A 33 -3.58 -4.78 10.60
N LYS A 34 -4.64 -4.26 10.00
CA LYS A 34 -5.90 -3.93 10.68
C LYS A 34 -7.03 -4.77 10.11
N GLN A 35 -8.13 -4.89 10.84
CA GLN A 35 -9.33 -5.52 10.31
C GLN A 35 -9.82 -4.82 9.04
N ALA A 36 -10.30 -5.61 8.08
CA ALA A 36 -10.81 -5.15 6.79
C ALA A 36 -9.80 -4.29 6.00
N SER A 37 -8.50 -4.54 6.20
CA SER A 37 -7.43 -3.86 5.48
C SER A 37 -6.97 -4.63 4.23
N VAL A 38 -6.22 -3.92 3.40
CA VAL A 38 -5.43 -4.48 2.31
C VAL A 38 -4.04 -4.79 2.82
N PHE A 39 -3.52 -5.97 2.47
CA PHE A 39 -2.14 -6.33 2.70
C PHE A 39 -1.43 -6.66 1.38
N PHE A 40 -0.24 -6.08 1.19
CA PHE A 40 0.62 -6.36 0.04
C PHE A 40 1.63 -7.44 0.44
N ALA A 41 1.38 -8.69 0.03
CA ALA A 41 2.15 -9.86 0.43
C ALA A 41 3.27 -10.18 -0.58
N LYS A 42 4.46 -10.51 -0.07
CA LYS A 42 5.59 -10.97 -0.90
C LYS A 42 5.60 -12.48 -1.13
N ASN A 43 4.83 -13.23 -0.36
CA ASN A 43 4.75 -14.69 -0.46
C ASN A 43 3.49 -15.22 0.23
N ASN A 44 3.24 -16.52 0.03
CA ASN A 44 2.12 -17.24 0.62
C ASN A 44 2.10 -17.19 2.16
N GLU A 45 3.25 -17.33 2.81
CA GLU A 45 3.34 -17.32 4.27
C GLU A 45 2.85 -15.99 4.85
N GLN A 46 3.31 -14.87 4.29
CA GLN A 46 2.84 -13.54 4.68
C GLN A 46 1.35 -13.35 4.40
N ALA A 47 0.85 -13.80 3.24
CA ALA A 47 -0.57 -13.74 2.93
C ALA A 47 -1.40 -14.48 4.00
N SER A 48 -1.06 -15.73 4.31
CA SER A 48 -1.74 -16.53 5.34
C SER A 48 -1.71 -15.88 6.72
N PHE A 49 -0.59 -15.25 7.12
CA PHE A 49 -0.52 -14.52 8.38
C PHE A 49 -1.36 -13.23 8.37
N ALA A 50 -1.32 -12.46 7.28
CA ALA A 50 -2.10 -11.23 7.16
C ALA A 50 -3.61 -11.50 7.23
N ILE A 51 -4.09 -12.57 6.60
CA ILE A 51 -5.49 -13.00 6.68
C ILE A 51 -5.88 -13.28 8.12
N LYS A 52 -5.07 -14.06 8.86
CA LYS A 52 -5.29 -14.36 10.28
C LYS A 52 -5.30 -13.10 11.16
N LEU A 53 -4.58 -12.06 10.76
CA LEU A 53 -4.52 -10.76 11.44
C LEU A 53 -5.65 -9.80 11.01
N GLY A 54 -6.51 -10.21 10.06
CA GLY A 54 -7.73 -9.49 9.68
C GLY A 54 -7.66 -8.75 8.34
N ALA A 55 -6.67 -9.00 7.49
CA ALA A 55 -6.66 -8.49 6.12
C ALA A 55 -7.73 -9.20 5.28
N TYR A 56 -8.59 -8.43 4.61
CA TYR A 56 -9.68 -8.96 3.76
C TYR A 56 -9.37 -8.86 2.27
N VAL A 57 -8.26 -8.24 1.92
CA VAL A 57 -7.76 -8.11 0.55
C VAL A 57 -6.26 -8.35 0.58
N ILE A 58 -5.81 -9.34 -0.19
CA ILE A 58 -4.39 -9.64 -0.36
C ILE A 58 -4.00 -9.31 -1.80
N VAL A 59 -2.96 -8.49 -1.95
CA VAL A 59 -2.34 -8.15 -3.24
C VAL A 59 -0.96 -8.80 -3.30
N SER A 60 -0.63 -9.51 -4.38
CA SER A 60 0.70 -10.10 -4.54
C SER A 60 1.09 -10.27 -6.01
N GLU A 61 2.39 -10.18 -6.27
CA GLU A 61 2.99 -10.60 -7.54
C GLU A 61 3.17 -12.12 -7.63
N GLU A 62 3.10 -12.81 -6.50
CA GLU A 62 3.22 -14.27 -6.45
C GLU A 62 1.87 -14.95 -6.65
N LYS A 63 1.91 -16.19 -7.12
CA LYS A 63 0.72 -17.04 -7.15
C LYS A 63 0.39 -17.49 -5.73
N LEU A 64 -0.70 -16.95 -5.19
CA LEU A 64 -1.18 -17.25 -3.85
C LEU A 64 -2.08 -18.48 -3.80
N ASN A 65 -2.00 -19.22 -2.70
CA ASN A 65 -2.95 -20.25 -2.32
C ASN A 65 -4.23 -19.59 -1.82
N LEU A 66 -5.36 -19.98 -2.39
CA LEU A 66 -6.68 -19.46 -2.03
C LEU A 66 -7.20 -20.20 -0.79
N GLU A 67 -6.67 -19.85 0.39
CA GLU A 67 -6.97 -20.53 1.66
C GLU A 67 -8.33 -20.14 2.25
N ASP A 68 -8.80 -18.93 1.96
CA ASP A 68 -10.04 -18.34 2.48
C ASP A 68 -10.89 -17.81 1.33
N LYS A 69 -12.18 -18.17 1.24
CA LYS A 69 -13.06 -17.75 0.15
C LYS A 69 -13.64 -16.35 0.33
N ASP A 70 -13.63 -15.82 1.55
CA ASP A 70 -14.21 -14.51 1.87
C ASP A 70 -13.20 -13.37 1.69
N VAL A 71 -11.94 -13.70 1.38
CA VAL A 71 -10.85 -12.77 1.12
C VAL A 71 -10.70 -12.51 -0.37
N PHE A 72 -10.48 -11.25 -0.76
CA PHE A 72 -10.07 -10.92 -2.12
C PHE A 72 -8.60 -11.30 -2.33
N TYR A 73 -8.32 -12.05 -3.38
CA TYR A 73 -6.94 -12.33 -3.81
C TYR A 73 -6.72 -11.64 -5.14
N LEU A 74 -5.78 -10.72 -5.14
CA LEU A 74 -5.47 -9.84 -6.25
C LEU A 74 -4.04 -10.11 -6.70
N HIS A 75 -3.89 -10.45 -7.97
CA HIS A 75 -2.59 -10.63 -8.60
C HIS A 75 -2.20 -9.38 -9.37
N VAL A 76 -0.95 -8.94 -9.24
CA VAL A 76 -0.37 -7.80 -9.98
C VAL A 76 0.93 -8.25 -10.63
N ASP A 77 1.31 -7.64 -11.75
CA ASP A 77 2.56 -7.99 -12.43
C ASP A 77 3.81 -7.51 -11.66
N ASP A 78 3.69 -6.39 -10.94
CA ASP A 78 4.76 -5.79 -10.13
C ASP A 78 4.14 -5.16 -8.87
N LEU A 79 4.58 -5.64 -7.69
CA LEU A 79 4.00 -5.21 -6.42
C LEU A 79 4.37 -3.76 -6.08
N GLU A 80 5.58 -3.30 -6.41
CA GLU A 80 6.02 -1.93 -6.14
C GLU A 80 5.27 -0.93 -7.02
N GLU A 81 5.08 -1.22 -8.31
CA GLU A 81 4.30 -0.40 -9.25
C GLU A 81 2.83 -0.27 -8.82
N ALA A 82 2.22 -1.36 -8.34
CA ALA A 82 0.88 -1.32 -7.74
C ALA A 82 0.83 -0.37 -6.52
N ILE A 83 1.84 -0.42 -5.65
CA ILE A 83 1.95 0.48 -4.49
C ILE A 83 2.21 1.94 -4.94
N PHE A 84 3.03 2.16 -5.97
CA PHE A 84 3.26 3.50 -6.54
C PHE A 84 1.96 4.10 -7.08
N ARG A 85 1.13 3.32 -7.79
CA ARG A 85 -0.20 3.77 -8.27
C ARG A 85 -1.11 4.17 -7.13
N LEU A 86 -1.15 3.35 -6.07
CA LEU A 86 -1.91 3.67 -4.87
C LEU A 86 -1.44 4.99 -4.26
N PHE A 87 -0.13 5.16 -4.03
CA PHE A 87 0.37 6.38 -3.40
C PHE A 87 0.25 7.60 -4.29
N ARG A 88 0.38 7.47 -5.62
CA ARG A 88 0.10 8.59 -6.54
C ARG A 88 -1.30 9.14 -6.30
N PHE A 89 -2.30 8.27 -6.23
CA PHE A 89 -3.68 8.64 -5.92
C PHE A 89 -3.83 9.23 -4.51
N LEU A 90 -3.32 8.56 -3.47
CA LEU A 90 -3.47 9.03 -2.08
C LEU A 90 -2.75 10.34 -1.80
N CYS A 91 -1.60 10.58 -2.43
CA CYS A 91 -0.84 11.81 -2.27
C CYS A 91 -1.55 12.99 -2.95
N GLU A 92 -2.20 12.75 -4.10
CA GLU A 92 -3.03 13.74 -4.78
C GLU A 92 -4.26 14.09 -3.94
N GLU A 93 -4.99 13.08 -3.44
CA GLU A 93 -6.13 13.27 -2.52
C GLU A 93 -5.76 14.08 -1.28
N LYS A 94 -4.57 13.84 -0.70
CA LYS A 94 -4.09 14.56 0.49
C LYS A 94 -3.36 15.87 0.18
N SER A 95 -3.26 16.25 -1.10
CA SER A 95 -2.54 17.45 -1.55
C SER A 95 -1.11 17.52 -0.99
N TYR A 96 -0.34 16.43 -1.12
CA TYR A 96 1.08 16.45 -0.73
C TYR A 96 1.89 17.32 -1.69
N GLU A 97 2.86 18.04 -1.15
CA GLU A 97 3.80 18.84 -1.94
C GLU A 97 5.18 18.19 -1.84
N PHE A 98 5.77 17.83 -2.98
CA PHE A 98 7.07 17.19 -3.04
C PHE A 98 8.13 18.17 -3.50
N ILE A 99 9.25 18.21 -2.78
CA ILE A 99 10.43 18.99 -3.17
C ILE A 99 11.52 18.03 -3.60
N TYR A 100 11.97 18.16 -4.84
CA TYR A 100 13.16 17.46 -5.31
C TYR A 100 14.40 18.22 -4.86
N CYS A 101 15.22 17.57 -4.04
CA CYS A 101 16.44 18.14 -3.48
C CYS A 101 17.66 17.35 -3.94
N ASN A 102 18.73 18.05 -4.34
CA ASN A 102 20.04 17.43 -4.41
C ASN A 102 20.55 17.07 -3.00
N HIS A 103 21.69 16.38 -2.92
CA HIS A 103 22.23 15.90 -1.64
C HIS A 103 22.51 17.01 -0.62
N VAL A 104 22.93 18.20 -1.05
CA VAL A 104 23.18 19.35 -0.15
C VAL A 104 21.85 19.95 0.30
N GLU A 105 20.94 20.20 -0.63
CA GLU A 105 19.59 20.71 -0.34
C GLU A 105 18.82 19.80 0.61
N LEU A 106 18.91 18.48 0.45
CA LEU A 106 18.24 17.50 1.31
C LEU A 106 18.75 17.57 2.75
N LYS A 107 20.06 17.80 2.95
CA LYS A 107 20.63 18.01 4.28
C LYS A 107 20.05 19.26 4.95
N PHE A 108 19.88 20.34 4.18
CA PHE A 108 19.24 21.54 4.68
C PHE A 108 17.74 21.33 4.96
N ALA A 109 16.99 20.70 4.06
CA ALA A 109 15.57 20.41 4.24
C ALA A 109 15.31 19.60 5.52
N LYS A 110 16.14 18.60 5.81
CA LYS A 110 16.07 17.84 7.08
C LYS A 110 16.25 18.73 8.31
N ALA A 111 17.11 19.75 8.26
CA ALA A 111 17.29 20.71 9.36
C ALA A 111 16.05 21.58 9.61
N PHE A 112 15.19 21.75 8.59
CA PHE A 112 13.90 22.43 8.68
C PHE A 112 12.72 21.49 8.94
N ASN A 113 12.98 20.25 9.39
CA ASN A 113 11.97 19.23 9.72
C ASN A 113 11.13 18.71 8.54
N PHE A 114 11.58 18.88 7.29
CA PHE A 114 10.94 18.23 6.14
C PHE A 114 11.02 16.71 6.28
N LYS A 115 9.98 16.01 5.82
CA LYS A 115 9.99 14.54 5.78
C LYS A 115 10.81 14.08 4.58
N ALA A 116 11.88 13.32 4.84
CA ALA A 116 12.74 12.80 3.79
C ALA A 116 12.31 11.39 3.36
N LEU A 117 12.16 11.20 2.05
CA LEU A 117 11.93 9.90 1.42
C LEU A 117 13.27 9.20 1.13
N ASN A 118 13.26 7.87 1.11
CA ASN A 118 14.41 7.00 0.88
C ASN A 118 14.56 6.58 -0.60
N SER A 119 13.70 7.09 -1.48
CA SER A 119 13.64 6.68 -2.90
C SER A 119 13.32 5.19 -3.06
N ASN A 120 12.64 4.59 -2.08
CA ASN A 120 12.15 3.22 -2.14
C ASN A 120 10.76 3.18 -1.51
N ILE A 121 9.76 2.80 -2.30
CA ILE A 121 8.36 2.93 -1.90
C ILE A 121 7.99 2.03 -0.72
N LEU A 122 8.69 0.90 -0.56
CA LEU A 122 8.46 0.00 0.57
C LEU A 122 9.02 0.59 1.87
N LEU A 123 10.20 1.21 1.83
CA LEU A 123 10.76 1.93 2.99
C LEU A 123 9.95 3.18 3.34
N ASP A 124 9.39 3.84 2.33
CA ASP A 124 8.64 5.09 2.47
C ASP A 124 7.14 4.87 2.73
N PHE A 125 6.66 3.62 2.66
CA PHE A 125 5.24 3.26 2.72
C PHE A 125 4.54 3.86 3.93
N ASP A 126 5.08 3.64 5.13
CA ASP A 126 4.46 4.14 6.37
C ASP A 126 4.54 5.65 6.49
N LEU A 127 5.61 6.26 5.98
CA LEU A 127 5.75 7.72 6.00
C LEU A 127 4.68 8.36 5.12
N LEU A 128 4.49 7.86 3.90
CA LEU A 128 3.48 8.35 2.97
C LEU A 128 2.06 8.05 3.45
N LYS A 129 1.81 6.85 3.99
CA LYS A 129 0.49 6.46 4.51
C LYS A 129 0.05 7.36 5.65
N ASN A 130 0.95 7.63 6.62
CA ASN A 130 0.60 8.28 7.88
C ASN A 130 0.80 9.81 7.88
N SER A 131 1.34 10.39 6.80
CA SER A 131 1.50 11.84 6.70
C SER A 131 0.15 12.56 6.63
N LYS A 132 0.08 13.76 7.23
CA LYS A 132 -1.13 14.58 7.28
C LYS A 132 -1.34 15.30 5.94
N GLU A 133 -2.54 15.79 5.69
CA GLU A 133 -2.81 16.68 4.55
C GLU A 133 -1.85 17.88 4.55
N LYS A 134 -1.42 18.30 3.34
CA LYS A 134 -0.50 19.44 3.14
C LYS A 134 0.83 19.31 3.90
N THR A 135 1.39 18.09 3.93
CA THR A 135 2.73 17.83 4.47
C THR A 135 3.80 18.12 3.39
N PHE A 136 4.95 18.63 3.84
CA PHE A 136 6.16 18.89 3.03
C PHE A 136 7.31 17.94 3.38
#